data_AF-A0A2H6CW69-F1
#
_entry.id   AF-A0A2H6CW69-F1
#
_cell.length_a   1.000
_cell.length_b   1.000
_cell.length_c   1.000
_cell.angle_alpha   90.00
_cell.angle_beta   90.00
_cell.angle_gamma   90.00
#
_symmetry.space_group_name_H-M   'P 1'
#
loop_
_entity.id
_entity.type
_entity.pdbx_description
1 polymer ?
#
loop_
_entity_poly.entity_id
_entity_poly.type
_entity_poly.pdbx_seq_one_letter_code
_entity_poly.pdbx_strand_id
1 'polypeptide(L)'
;MKTLIIVSHPEIDESGSQQYLKEALPDSSDITFHHLESTYPEGKIDIEQEQQLLQQHDRIIFQFPLYWYSSPPMLKHWQDEVLTENFAYGFGGNKLKDKELGLVLVIGMPEKEYQVSGNEGYTLSALTTPYQAMAKKTQMNFLKPFLIFQFHYMEESEKMRMLIAYQQYLMIENFDTLRAKENWFLQQLDDMDEKFLPDGSQFILDQIKELIEDNRMELDEIQMYLEQAGGSL
;
A
#
# COMPACT_ATOMS: atom_id res chain seq x y z
N MET A 1 -4.60 13.14 0.14
CA MET A 1 -5.08 11.78 -0.14
C MET A 1 -5.47 11.09 1.15
N LYS A 2 -6.64 10.44 1.19
CA LYS A 2 -7.04 9.58 2.31
C LYS A 2 -6.98 8.11 1.91
N THR A 3 -6.43 7.26 2.78
CA THR A 3 -6.21 5.83 2.51
C THR A 3 -6.98 4.97 3.50
N LEU A 4 -7.84 4.08 3.00
CA LEU A 4 -8.52 3.06 3.78
C LEU A 4 -7.79 1.73 3.63
N ILE A 5 -7.32 1.17 4.74
CA ILE A 5 -6.71 -0.15 4.79
C ILE A 5 -7.74 -1.13 5.35
N ILE A 6 -8.31 -1.94 4.47
CA ILE A 6 -9.19 -3.05 4.86
C ILE A 6 -8.31 -4.28 5.08
N VAL A 7 -8.14 -4.64 6.35
CA VAL A 7 -7.36 -5.80 6.77
C VAL A 7 -8.30 -6.98 6.97
N SER A 8 -7.96 -8.12 6.37
CA SER A 8 -8.59 -9.40 6.68
C SER A 8 -7.54 -10.36 7.20
N HIS A 9 -7.62 -10.70 8.48
CA HIS A 9 -6.72 -11.63 9.14
C HIS A 9 -7.41 -12.27 10.36
N PRO A 10 -7.70 -13.59 10.35
CA PRO A 10 -8.48 -14.23 11.42
C PRO A 10 -7.95 -13.99 12.84
N GLU A 11 -6.62 -14.02 13.01
CA GLU A 11 -5.95 -13.86 14.32
C GLU A 11 -4.91 -12.74 14.23
N ILE A 12 -5.37 -11.50 14.06
CA ILE A 12 -4.46 -10.36 13.86
C ILE A 12 -3.54 -10.09 15.07
N ASP A 13 -4.03 -10.37 16.29
CA ASP A 13 -3.31 -10.12 17.53
C ASP A 13 -2.13 -11.07 17.75
N GLU A 14 -2.18 -12.26 17.16
CA GLU A 14 -1.09 -13.24 17.19
C GLU A 14 -0.11 -13.09 16.01
N SER A 15 -0.45 -12.22 15.04
CA SER A 15 0.29 -12.07 13.80
C SER A 15 1.38 -11.01 13.93
N GLY A 16 2.62 -11.46 14.15
CA GLY A 16 3.77 -10.56 14.29
C GLY A 16 3.97 -9.62 13.09
N SER A 17 3.65 -10.06 11.87
CA SER A 17 3.72 -9.21 10.67
C SER A 17 2.65 -8.13 10.64
N GLN A 18 1.41 -8.45 10.99
CA GLN A 18 0.31 -7.49 10.99
C GLN A 18 0.46 -6.47 12.11
N GLN A 19 0.88 -6.91 13.31
CA GLN A 19 1.19 -6.00 14.41
C GLN A 19 2.32 -5.04 14.01
N TYR A 20 3.40 -5.54 13.40
CA TYR A 20 4.49 -4.70 12.92
C TYR A 20 4.02 -3.65 11.91
N LEU A 21 3.18 -4.02 10.94
CA LEU A 21 2.62 -3.08 9.96
C LEU A 21 1.65 -2.08 10.58
N LYS A 22 0.87 -2.50 11.58
CA LYS A 22 -0.11 -1.65 12.27
C LYS A 22 0.56 -0.59 13.13
N GLU A 23 1.55 -0.98 13.93
CA GLU A 23 2.33 -0.07 14.79
C GLU A 23 3.18 0.91 13.97
N ALA A 24 3.46 0.57 12.71
CA ALA A 24 4.19 1.43 11.78
C ALA A 24 3.35 2.52 11.13
N LEU A 25 2.03 2.51 11.32
CA LEU A 25 1.18 3.53 10.71
C LEU A 25 1.41 4.87 11.42
N PRO A 26 1.61 5.97 10.67
CA PRO A 26 1.73 7.27 11.28
C PRO A 26 0.41 7.64 11.97
N ASP A 27 0.49 8.43 13.05
CA ASP A 27 -0.65 9.02 13.76
C ASP A 27 -1.30 10.14 12.92
N SER A 28 -1.75 9.82 11.71
CA SER A 28 -2.38 10.72 10.76
C SER A 28 -3.88 10.42 10.64
N SER A 29 -4.69 11.48 10.58
CA SER A 29 -6.13 11.37 10.30
C SER A 29 -6.46 10.90 8.88
N ASP A 30 -5.45 10.78 8.01
CA ASP A 30 -5.65 10.43 6.61
C ASP A 30 -5.58 8.92 6.34
N ILE A 31 -5.12 8.11 7.30
CA ILE A 31 -5.07 6.65 7.19
C ILE A 31 -6.08 6.03 8.15
N THR A 32 -7.01 5.26 7.59
CA THR A 32 -7.97 4.47 8.38
C THR A 32 -7.60 3.00 8.33
N PHE A 33 -7.25 2.43 9.48
CA PHE A 33 -7.03 0.99 9.63
C PHE A 33 -8.34 0.29 10.03
N HIS A 34 -8.89 -0.53 9.14
CA HIS A 34 -10.18 -1.19 9.33
C HIS A 34 -10.00 -2.72 9.25
N HIS A 35 -10.03 -3.38 10.41
CA HIS A 35 -9.90 -4.83 10.50
C HIS A 35 -11.28 -5.52 10.49
N LEU A 36 -11.53 -6.35 9.47
CA LEU A 36 -12.85 -6.94 9.24
C LEU A 36 -13.26 -7.91 10.34
N GLU A 37 -12.39 -8.83 10.75
CA GLU A 37 -12.73 -9.87 11.72
C GLU A 37 -12.94 -9.30 13.14
N SER A 38 -12.27 -8.20 13.50
CA SER A 38 -12.56 -7.49 14.76
C SER A 38 -13.84 -6.65 14.70
N THR A 39 -14.15 -6.06 13.54
CA THR A 39 -15.34 -5.20 13.39
C THR A 39 -16.61 -6.06 13.28
N TYR A 40 -16.52 -7.18 12.56
CA TYR A 40 -17.61 -8.10 12.27
C TYR A 40 -17.29 -9.52 12.73
N PRO A 41 -17.15 -9.77 14.05
CA PRO A 41 -16.79 -11.09 14.58
C PRO A 41 -17.82 -12.18 14.25
N GLU A 42 -19.09 -11.78 14.06
CA GLU A 42 -20.18 -12.69 13.65
C GLU A 42 -20.37 -12.76 12.12
N GLY A 43 -19.55 -12.04 11.34
CA GLY A 43 -19.64 -12.00 9.87
C GLY A 43 -20.83 -11.20 9.31
N LYS A 44 -21.56 -10.49 10.16
CA LYS A 44 -22.67 -9.62 9.74
C LYS A 44 -22.17 -8.22 9.40
N ILE A 45 -21.94 -7.98 8.12
CA ILE A 45 -21.37 -6.73 7.60
C ILE A 45 -22.43 -5.62 7.56
N ASP A 46 -22.06 -4.43 8.03
CA ASP A 46 -22.87 -3.22 7.85
C ASP A 46 -22.55 -2.58 6.49
N ILE A 47 -23.35 -2.93 5.50
CA ILE A 47 -23.15 -2.50 4.11
C ILE A 47 -23.11 -0.96 4.00
N GLU A 48 -23.98 -0.24 4.72
CA GLU A 48 -24.04 1.22 4.62
C GLU A 48 -22.79 1.87 5.22
N GLN A 49 -22.32 1.38 6.36
CA GLN A 49 -21.09 1.85 6.99
C GLN A 49 -19.88 1.62 6.08
N GLU A 50 -19.74 0.43 5.51
CA GLU A 50 -18.61 0.11 4.62
C GLU A 50 -18.62 0.95 3.34
N GLN A 51 -19.80 1.17 2.75
CA GLN A 51 -19.94 2.04 1.58
C GLN A 51 -19.64 3.51 1.90
N GLN A 52 -19.93 3.98 3.11
CA GLN A 52 -19.55 5.31 3.56
C GLN A 52 -18.03 5.42 3.74
N LEU A 53 -17.39 4.42 4.36
CA LEU A 53 -15.94 4.36 4.49
C LEU A 53 -15.27 4.42 3.11
N LEU A 54 -15.72 3.62 2.14
CA LEU A 54 -15.18 3.64 0.78
C LEU A 54 -15.32 5.01 0.09
N GLN A 55 -16.40 5.74 0.34
CA GLN A 55 -16.61 7.07 -0.25
C GLN A 55 -15.70 8.13 0.36
N GLN A 56 -15.34 8.00 1.64
CA GLN A 56 -14.51 8.96 2.39
C GLN A 56 -13.01 8.88 2.05
N HIS A 57 -12.58 7.83 1.34
CA HIS A 57 -11.17 7.57 1.06
C HIS A 57 -10.88 7.51 -0.44
N ASP A 58 -9.71 7.97 -0.84
CA ASP A 58 -9.27 8.04 -2.24
C ASP A 58 -8.59 6.74 -2.68
N ARG A 59 -7.81 6.15 -1.77
CA ARG A 59 -7.10 4.88 -1.97
C ARG A 59 -7.65 3.81 -1.05
N ILE A 60 -7.99 2.66 -1.62
CA ILE A 60 -8.47 1.49 -0.89
C ILE A 60 -7.40 0.40 -0.97
N ILE A 61 -6.95 -0.08 0.18
CA ILE A 61 -5.93 -1.13 0.28
C ILE A 61 -6.58 -2.38 0.88
N PHE A 62 -6.46 -3.50 0.18
CA PHE A 62 -6.76 -4.81 0.77
C PHE A 62 -5.47 -5.43 1.30
N GLN A 63 -5.41 -5.64 2.61
CA GLN A 63 -4.26 -6.22 3.28
C GLN A 63 -4.62 -7.56 3.89
N PHE A 64 -3.93 -8.62 3.45
CA PHE A 64 -4.23 -9.97 3.91
C PHE A 64 -3.06 -10.94 3.71
N PRO A 65 -3.01 -12.02 4.51
CA PRO A 65 -2.11 -13.12 4.23
C PRO A 65 -2.60 -13.93 3.03
N LEU A 66 -1.70 -14.36 2.17
CA LEU A 66 -2.04 -15.17 0.99
C LEU A 66 -2.33 -16.62 1.41
N TYR A 67 -3.59 -16.94 1.66
CA TYR A 67 -4.05 -18.27 2.04
C TYR A 67 -4.58 -19.02 0.84
N TRP A 68 -3.99 -20.18 0.54
CA TRP A 68 -4.36 -20.99 -0.63
C TRP A 68 -4.50 -20.16 -1.90
N TYR A 69 -3.50 -19.30 -2.15
CA TYR A 69 -3.43 -18.43 -3.32
C TYR A 69 -4.55 -17.39 -3.43
N SER A 70 -5.25 -17.11 -2.33
CA SER A 70 -6.36 -16.15 -2.26
C SER A 70 -6.37 -15.39 -0.93
N SER A 71 -7.38 -14.55 -0.72
CA SER A 71 -7.63 -13.91 0.57
C SER A 71 -8.28 -14.87 1.57
N PRO A 72 -8.26 -14.53 2.87
CA PRO A 72 -9.19 -15.10 3.84
C PRO A 72 -10.65 -14.92 3.40
N PRO A 73 -11.55 -15.79 3.90
CA PRO A 73 -12.95 -15.81 3.45
C PRO A 73 -13.70 -14.53 3.80
N MET A 74 -13.37 -13.86 4.91
CA MET A 74 -14.04 -12.63 5.33
C MET A 74 -13.91 -11.51 4.28
N LEU A 75 -12.72 -11.32 3.70
CA LEU A 75 -12.56 -10.32 2.63
C LEU A 75 -13.41 -10.65 1.40
N LYS A 76 -13.58 -11.94 1.07
CA LYS A 76 -14.43 -12.34 -0.06
C LYS A 76 -15.91 -12.11 0.24
N HIS A 77 -16.34 -12.44 1.45
CA HIS A 77 -17.69 -12.14 1.95
C HIS A 77 -17.98 -10.63 1.92
N TRP A 78 -17.02 -9.82 2.38
CA TRP A 78 -17.10 -8.36 2.31
C TRP A 78 -17.23 -7.85 0.87
N GLN A 79 -16.45 -8.38 -0.07
CA GLN A 79 -16.57 -8.00 -1.48
C GLN A 79 -17.98 -8.29 -2.02
N ASP A 80 -18.55 -9.44 -1.66
CA ASP A 80 -19.88 -9.86 -2.16
C ASP A 80 -21.02 -9.03 -1.59
N GLU A 81 -20.93 -8.64 -0.30
CA GLU A 81 -21.98 -7.86 0.38
C GLU A 81 -21.88 -6.35 0.10
N VAL A 82 -20.67 -5.78 0.06
CA VAL A 82 -20.47 -4.33 0.01
C VAL A 82 -20.45 -3.78 -1.41
N LEU A 83 -19.89 -4.53 -2.36
CA LEU A 83 -19.74 -4.08 -3.75
C LEU A 83 -21.02 -4.34 -4.56
N THR A 84 -22.11 -3.68 -4.17
CA THR A 84 -23.43 -3.90 -4.77
C THR A 84 -23.63 -3.16 -6.09
N GLU A 85 -24.62 -3.62 -6.85
CA GLU A 85 -25.13 -2.88 -8.01
C GLU A 85 -25.72 -1.53 -7.55
N ASN A 86 -25.53 -0.49 -8.36
CA ASN A 86 -25.86 0.92 -8.10
C ASN A 86 -24.94 1.64 -7.09
N PHE A 87 -24.00 0.93 -6.45
CA PHE A 87 -22.93 1.54 -5.66
C PHE A 87 -21.57 1.41 -6.37
N ALA A 88 -21.10 0.17 -6.52
CA ALA A 88 -19.77 -0.13 -7.05
C ALA A 88 -19.76 -0.32 -8.58
N TYR A 89 -20.86 -0.83 -9.15
CA TYR A 89 -21.01 -1.04 -10.59
C TYR A 89 -22.48 -0.95 -11.02
N GLY A 90 -22.73 -1.05 -12.33
CA GLY A 90 -24.08 -1.03 -12.89
C GLY A 90 -24.61 0.39 -13.11
N PHE A 91 -25.92 0.55 -13.21
CA PHE A 91 -26.52 1.87 -13.49
C PHE A 91 -26.36 2.79 -12.27
N GLY A 92 -25.58 3.86 -12.41
CA GLY A 92 -25.29 4.79 -11.30
C GLY A 92 -24.26 4.30 -10.29
N GLY A 93 -23.74 3.06 -10.41
CA GLY A 93 -22.67 2.53 -9.58
C GLY A 93 -21.30 3.04 -10.01
N ASN A 94 -20.97 4.26 -9.61
CA ASN A 94 -19.70 4.93 -9.93
C ASN A 94 -18.99 5.48 -8.70
N LYS A 95 -19.37 5.04 -7.49
CA LYS A 95 -18.83 5.59 -6.23
C LYS A 95 -17.36 5.27 -6.02
N LEU A 96 -16.87 4.23 -6.69
CA LEU A 96 -15.46 3.80 -6.66
C LEU A 96 -14.67 4.27 -7.88
N LYS A 97 -15.29 4.98 -8.81
CA LYS A 97 -14.64 5.41 -10.04
C LYS A 97 -13.42 6.30 -9.73
N ASP A 98 -12.33 6.06 -10.43
CA ASP A 98 -11.05 6.80 -10.37
C ASP A 98 -10.29 6.66 -9.03
N LYS A 99 -10.87 5.98 -8.03
CA LYS A 99 -10.17 5.61 -6.79
C LYS A 99 -9.10 4.57 -7.07
N GLU A 100 -8.10 4.50 -6.20
CA GLU A 100 -7.02 3.53 -6.31
C GLU A 100 -7.35 2.26 -5.53
N LEU A 101 -7.04 1.09 -6.10
CA LEU A 101 -7.06 -0.19 -5.40
C LEU A 101 -5.64 -0.73 -5.31
N GLY A 102 -5.12 -0.89 -4.10
CA GLY A 102 -3.87 -1.57 -3.82
C GLY A 102 -4.07 -2.87 -3.07
N LEU A 103 -3.10 -3.77 -3.18
CA LEU A 103 -3.05 -5.02 -2.43
C LEU A 103 -1.78 -5.05 -1.60
N VAL A 104 -1.88 -5.47 -0.34
CA VAL A 104 -0.75 -5.75 0.55
C VAL A 104 -0.81 -7.22 0.94
N LEU A 105 0.07 -8.03 0.35
CA LEU A 105 0.04 -9.48 0.51
C LEU A 105 1.20 -9.94 1.39
N VAL A 106 0.88 -10.64 2.47
CA VAL A 106 1.88 -11.35 3.28
C VAL A 106 1.96 -12.80 2.82
N ILE A 107 3.16 -13.24 2.42
CA ILE A 107 3.37 -14.49 1.70
C ILE A 107 4.44 -15.32 2.42
N GLY A 108 4.13 -16.60 2.68
CA GLY A 108 5.05 -17.50 3.40
C GLY A 108 6.18 -18.07 2.54
N MET A 109 5.98 -18.15 1.23
CA MET A 109 6.97 -18.68 0.29
C MET A 109 7.88 -17.56 -0.26
N PRO A 110 9.12 -17.86 -0.66
CA PRO A 110 9.99 -16.87 -1.29
C PRO A 110 9.49 -16.44 -2.67
N GLU A 111 9.81 -15.21 -3.07
CA GLU A 111 9.41 -14.62 -4.36
C GLU A 111 9.78 -15.50 -5.57
N LYS A 112 10.98 -16.08 -5.57
CA LYS A 112 11.49 -16.93 -6.67
C LYS A 112 10.65 -18.15 -6.99
N GLU A 113 9.74 -18.55 -6.10
CA GLU A 113 8.85 -19.69 -6.31
C GLU A 113 7.63 -19.31 -7.15
N TYR A 114 7.27 -18.02 -7.20
CA TYR A 114 6.13 -17.47 -7.95
C TYR A 114 6.49 -17.09 -9.39
N GLN A 115 6.98 -18.07 -10.13
CA GLN A 115 7.30 -17.96 -11.55
C GLN A 115 7.10 -19.31 -12.24
N VAL A 116 7.06 -19.32 -13.58
CA VAL A 116 6.76 -20.53 -14.36
C VAL A 116 7.72 -21.69 -14.06
N SER A 117 8.98 -21.39 -13.72
CA SER A 117 10.00 -22.38 -13.35
C SER A 117 10.11 -22.64 -11.84
N GLY A 118 9.38 -21.90 -11.01
CA GLY A 118 9.36 -22.06 -9.55
C GLY A 118 8.36 -23.12 -9.10
N ASN A 119 8.41 -23.53 -7.83
CA ASN A 119 7.54 -24.60 -7.33
C ASN A 119 6.05 -24.23 -7.32
N GLU A 120 5.71 -22.94 -7.14
CA GLU A 120 4.31 -22.50 -7.18
C GLU A 120 3.78 -22.49 -8.62
N GLY A 121 4.65 -22.36 -9.62
CA GLY A 121 4.31 -22.45 -11.05
C GLY A 121 3.51 -21.27 -11.63
N TYR A 122 3.15 -20.27 -10.81
CA TYR A 122 2.35 -19.11 -11.22
C TYR A 122 2.95 -17.82 -10.72
N THR A 123 2.76 -16.74 -11.48
CA THR A 123 3.14 -15.39 -11.03
C THR A 123 2.09 -14.81 -10.09
N LEU A 124 2.49 -13.95 -9.16
CA LEU A 124 1.55 -13.27 -8.27
C LEU A 124 0.60 -12.33 -9.02
N SER A 125 1.02 -11.77 -10.16
CA SER A 125 0.12 -11.03 -11.03
C SER A 125 -1.02 -11.92 -11.55
N ALA A 126 -0.71 -13.15 -11.97
CA ALA A 126 -1.74 -14.11 -12.37
C ALA A 126 -2.68 -14.46 -11.20
N LEU A 127 -2.13 -14.72 -10.01
CA LEU A 127 -2.92 -15.07 -8.83
C LEU A 127 -3.82 -13.92 -8.34
N THR A 128 -3.45 -12.67 -8.62
CA THR A 128 -4.22 -11.48 -8.24
C THR A 128 -5.17 -10.97 -9.32
N THR A 129 -5.29 -11.68 -10.45
CA THR A 129 -6.18 -11.32 -11.56
C THR A 129 -7.64 -11.07 -11.13
N PRO A 130 -8.24 -11.81 -10.17
CA PRO A 130 -9.60 -11.52 -9.72
C PRO A 130 -9.76 -10.08 -9.18
N TYR A 131 -8.78 -9.56 -8.44
CA TYR A 131 -8.80 -8.18 -7.93
C TYR A 131 -8.59 -7.15 -9.03
N GLN A 132 -7.73 -7.46 -10.02
CA GLN A 132 -7.56 -6.61 -11.20
C GLN A 132 -8.85 -6.51 -12.02
N ALA A 133 -9.55 -7.64 -12.19
CA ALA A 133 -10.84 -7.69 -12.88
C ALA A 133 -11.92 -6.93 -12.09
N MET A 134 -11.92 -7.07 -10.76
CA MET A 134 -12.80 -6.31 -9.86
C MET A 134 -12.56 -4.81 -10.00
N ALA A 135 -11.31 -4.34 -9.88
CA ALA A 135 -10.96 -2.93 -10.05
C ALA A 135 -11.42 -2.39 -11.41
N LYS A 136 -11.19 -3.16 -12.48
CA LYS A 136 -11.66 -2.78 -13.82
C LYS A 136 -13.19 -2.66 -13.88
N LYS A 137 -13.93 -3.56 -13.25
CA LYS A 137 -15.40 -3.54 -13.21
C LYS A 137 -15.92 -2.35 -12.42
N THR A 138 -15.25 -1.97 -11.35
CA THR A 138 -15.60 -0.83 -10.48
C THR A 138 -14.97 0.49 -10.94
N GLN A 139 -14.23 0.49 -12.05
CA GLN A 139 -13.53 1.65 -12.63
C GLN A 139 -12.47 2.27 -11.68
N MET A 140 -11.84 1.43 -10.87
CA MET A 140 -10.71 1.79 -10.01
C MET A 140 -9.38 1.63 -10.76
N ASN A 141 -8.38 2.40 -10.32
CA ASN A 141 -7.00 2.29 -10.76
C ASN A 141 -6.28 1.22 -9.94
N PHE A 142 -5.99 0.08 -10.54
CA PHE A 142 -5.29 -1.01 -9.85
C PHE A 142 -3.79 -0.71 -9.74
N LEU A 143 -3.29 -0.58 -8.52
CA LEU A 143 -1.89 -0.34 -8.22
C LEU A 143 -1.08 -1.63 -8.29
N LYS A 144 0.23 -1.51 -8.51
CA LYS A 144 1.15 -2.64 -8.32
C LYS A 144 0.99 -3.17 -6.88
N PRO A 145 0.76 -4.47 -6.67
CA PRO A 145 0.68 -5.05 -5.33
C PRO A 145 1.97 -4.84 -4.53
N PHE A 146 1.82 -4.54 -3.25
CA PHE A 146 2.88 -4.56 -2.27
C PHE A 146 3.00 -5.97 -1.69
N LEU A 147 4.15 -6.61 -1.89
CA LEU A 147 4.35 -8.02 -1.60
C LEU A 147 5.39 -8.18 -0.49
N ILE A 148 5.03 -8.89 0.57
CA ILE A 148 5.88 -9.15 1.73
C ILE A 148 6.13 -10.65 1.79
N PHE A 149 7.32 -11.07 1.38
CA PHE A 149 7.73 -12.47 1.41
C PHE A 149 8.48 -12.79 2.69
N GLN A 150 8.16 -13.92 3.33
CA GLN A 150 9.00 -14.49 4.38
C GLN A 150 9.29 -13.52 5.55
N PHE A 151 8.30 -12.71 5.96
CA PHE A 151 8.47 -11.66 6.98
C PHE A 151 9.19 -12.14 8.25
N HIS A 152 8.89 -13.35 8.73
CA HIS A 152 9.50 -13.92 9.94
C HIS A 152 10.99 -14.23 9.80
N TYR A 153 11.50 -14.32 8.57
CA TYR A 153 12.90 -14.58 8.25
C TYR A 153 13.66 -13.30 7.85
N MET A 154 13.00 -12.15 7.79
CA MET A 154 13.65 -10.87 7.49
C MET A 154 14.50 -10.41 8.67
N GLU A 155 15.67 -9.87 8.36
CA GLU A 155 16.50 -9.13 9.30
C GLU A 155 15.84 -7.78 9.64
N GLU A 156 16.20 -7.19 10.78
CA GLU A 156 15.56 -5.95 11.23
C GLU A 156 15.75 -4.79 10.24
N SER A 157 16.93 -4.70 9.61
CA SER A 157 17.19 -3.70 8.56
C SER A 157 16.32 -3.88 7.32
N GLU A 158 15.94 -5.12 7.00
CA GLU A 158 15.04 -5.42 5.87
C GLU A 158 13.61 -5.04 6.22
N LYS A 159 13.17 -5.34 7.45
CA LYS A 159 11.85 -4.93 7.96
C LYS A 159 11.70 -3.40 7.96
N MET A 160 12.71 -2.67 8.40
CA MET A 160 12.69 -1.19 8.38
C MET A 160 12.59 -0.64 6.95
N ARG A 161 13.37 -1.18 5.99
CA ARG A 161 13.27 -0.76 4.58
C ARG A 161 11.89 -1.06 4.00
N MET A 162 11.35 -2.25 4.29
CA MET A 162 10.01 -2.65 3.88
C MET A 162 8.95 -1.73 4.46
N LEU A 163 9.08 -1.36 5.74
CA LEU A 163 8.17 -0.46 6.44
C LEU A 163 8.14 0.93 5.79
N ILE A 164 9.30 1.50 5.46
CA ILE A 164 9.38 2.77 4.73
C ILE A 164 8.65 2.64 3.38
N ALA A 165 8.90 1.57 2.63
CA ALA A 165 8.24 1.33 1.35
C ALA A 165 6.72 1.15 1.51
N TYR A 166 6.27 0.53 2.61
CA TYR A 166 4.87 0.37 2.94
C TYR A 166 4.21 1.72 3.25
N GLN A 167 4.82 2.57 4.08
CA GLN A 167 4.31 3.92 4.34
C GLN A 167 4.23 4.76 3.06
N GLN A 168 5.25 4.71 2.20
CA GLN A 168 5.23 5.34 0.89
C GLN A 168 4.05 4.84 0.03
N TYR A 169 3.80 3.53 0.03
CA TYR A 169 2.68 2.92 -0.67
C TYR A 169 1.31 3.38 -0.15
N LEU A 170 1.21 3.77 1.13
CA LEU A 170 -0.03 4.26 1.72
C LEU A 170 -0.24 5.76 1.53
N MET A 171 0.83 6.56 1.48
CA MET A 171 0.76 8.02 1.61
C MET A 171 1.04 8.78 0.32
N ILE A 172 1.75 8.19 -0.64
CA ILE A 172 2.21 8.89 -1.84
C ILE A 172 1.23 8.73 -3.00
N GLU A 173 0.76 9.84 -3.55
CA GLU A 173 0.13 9.90 -4.88
C GLU A 173 1.21 9.67 -5.96
N ASN A 174 0.97 8.75 -6.91
CA ASN A 174 1.95 8.37 -7.96
C ASN A 174 3.30 7.86 -7.41
N PHE A 175 3.25 6.85 -6.54
CA PHE A 175 4.43 6.27 -5.85
C PHE A 175 5.50 5.69 -6.81
N ASP A 176 5.21 5.52 -8.10
CA ASP A 176 6.17 5.01 -9.07
C ASP A 176 7.25 6.04 -9.47
N THR A 177 7.07 7.33 -9.13
CA THR A 177 8.05 8.38 -9.47
C THR A 177 9.09 8.57 -8.38
N LEU A 178 10.36 8.71 -8.77
CA LEU A 178 11.45 9.02 -7.84
C LEU A 178 11.18 10.34 -7.09
N ARG A 179 10.64 11.34 -7.80
CA ARG A 179 10.32 12.66 -7.24
C ARG A 179 9.31 12.61 -6.10
N ALA A 180 8.27 11.80 -6.24
CA ALA A 180 7.27 11.67 -5.18
C ALA A 180 7.86 11.00 -3.92
N LYS A 181 8.75 10.01 -4.10
CA LYS A 181 9.46 9.36 -2.99
C LYS A 181 10.42 10.29 -2.26
N GLU A 182 11.18 11.09 -3.00
CA GLU A 182 12.09 12.10 -2.42
C GLU A 182 11.32 13.14 -1.60
N ASN A 183 10.27 13.72 -2.18
CA ASN A 183 9.46 14.73 -1.48
C ASN A 183 8.85 14.17 -0.19
N TRP A 184 8.32 12.95 -0.24
CA TRP A 184 7.80 12.29 0.96
C TRP A 184 8.91 12.07 2.00
N PHE A 185 10.10 11.63 1.58
CA PHE A 185 11.22 11.41 2.49
C PHE A 185 11.66 12.72 3.16
N LEU A 186 11.80 13.81 2.40
CA LEU A 186 12.10 15.13 2.94
C LEU A 186 11.04 15.58 3.96
N GLN A 187 9.76 15.40 3.64
CA GLN A 187 8.68 15.73 4.57
C GLN A 187 8.76 14.89 5.86
N GLN A 188 9.05 13.59 5.78
CA GLN A 188 9.24 12.78 6.98
C GLN A 188 10.44 13.25 7.81
N LEU A 189 11.54 13.69 7.17
CA LEU A 189 12.68 14.27 7.88
C LEU A 189 12.37 15.63 8.51
N ASP A 190 11.38 16.38 8.01
CA ASP A 190 10.90 17.62 8.62
C ASP A 190 9.98 17.35 9.82
N ASP A 191 9.12 16.34 9.70
CA ASP A 191 8.14 15.97 10.73
C ASP A 191 8.75 15.12 11.87
N MET A 192 10.01 14.68 11.74
CA MET A 192 10.72 13.92 12.77
C MET A 192 10.88 14.75 14.06
N ASP A 193 10.29 14.26 15.16
CA ASP A 193 10.36 14.93 16.45
C ASP A 193 11.80 14.89 16.99
N GLU A 194 12.40 16.09 17.14
CA GLU A 194 13.77 16.33 17.64
C GLU A 194 14.07 15.61 18.95
N LYS A 195 13.04 15.27 19.74
CA LYS A 195 13.20 14.56 21.02
C LYS A 195 13.72 13.13 20.91
N PHE A 196 13.53 12.47 19.76
CA PHE A 196 14.02 11.11 19.54
C PHE A 196 15.40 11.07 18.88
N LEU A 197 15.95 12.25 18.57
CA LEU A 197 17.23 12.39 17.90
C LEU A 197 18.35 12.63 18.93
N PRO A 198 19.50 11.94 18.80
CA PRO A 198 20.69 12.27 19.57
C PRO A 198 21.16 13.72 19.36
N ASP A 199 21.80 14.30 20.38
CA ASP A 199 22.38 15.65 20.29
C ASP A 199 23.34 15.75 19.08
N GLY A 200 23.08 16.72 18.19
CA GLY A 200 23.87 16.94 16.97
C GLY A 200 23.37 16.19 15.72
N SER A 201 22.33 15.35 15.83
CA SER A 201 21.73 14.70 14.67
C SER A 201 21.03 15.67 13.71
N GLN A 202 20.55 16.82 14.19
CA GLN A 202 19.91 17.83 13.33
C GLN A 202 20.83 18.29 12.20
N PHE A 203 22.11 18.52 12.50
CA PHE A 203 23.10 18.89 11.49
C PHE A 203 23.30 17.82 10.42
N ILE A 204 23.24 16.54 10.81
CA ILE A 204 23.34 15.42 9.87
C ILE A 204 22.09 15.35 8.99
N LEU A 205 20.91 15.57 9.57
CA LEU A 205 19.64 15.59 8.83
C LEU A 205 19.62 16.73 7.82
N ASP A 206 20.06 17.92 8.21
CA ASP A 206 20.14 19.09 7.32
C ASP A 206 21.11 18.83 6.17
N GLN A 207 22.26 18.20 6.42
CA GLN A 207 23.19 17.78 5.35
C GLN A 207 22.58 16.74 4.40
N ILE A 208 21.81 15.79 4.93
CA ILE A 208 21.13 14.78 4.10
C ILE A 208 20.08 15.47 3.21
N LYS A 209 19.32 16.43 3.75
CA LYS A 209 18.35 17.21 2.97
C LYS A 209 19.03 17.97 1.84
N GLU A 210 20.08 18.74 2.16
CA GLU A 210 20.85 19.51 1.18
C GLU A 210 21.40 18.61 0.07
N LEU A 211 21.97 17.44 0.42
CA LEU A 211 22.48 16.47 -0.57
C LEU A 211 21.37 15.94 -1.49
N ILE A 212 20.17 15.70 -0.97
CA ILE A 212 19.03 15.22 -1.78
C ILE A 212 18.57 16.32 -2.75
N GLU A 213 18.48 17.57 -2.27
CA GLU A 213 18.09 18.72 -3.09
C GLU A 213 19.11 19.01 -4.20
N ASP A 214 20.41 18.95 -3.89
CA ASP A 214 21.49 19.12 -4.86
C ASP A 214 21.46 18.04 -5.95
N ASN A 215 21.35 16.76 -5.57
CA ASN A 215 21.25 15.66 -6.53
C ASN A 215 20.00 15.79 -7.42
N ARG A 216 18.89 16.32 -6.89
CA ARG A 216 17.68 16.59 -7.67
C ARG A 216 17.92 17.70 -8.69
N MET A 217 18.60 18.78 -8.32
CA MET A 217 18.96 19.84 -9.26
C MET A 217 19.84 19.31 -10.41
N GLU A 218 20.81 18.44 -10.12
CA GLU A 218 21.62 17.78 -11.16
C GLU A 218 20.78 16.91 -12.10
N LEU A 219 19.85 16.10 -11.56
CA LEU A 219 18.97 15.24 -12.37
C LEU A 219 18.06 16.06 -13.29
N ASP A 220 17.49 17.16 -12.80
CA ASP A 220 16.62 18.04 -13.58
C ASP A 220 17.43 18.73 -14.70
N GLU A 221 18.68 19.11 -14.45
CA GLU A 221 19.59 19.66 -15.46
C GLU A 221 19.91 18.63 -16.56
N ILE A 222 20.24 17.39 -16.17
CA ILE A 222 20.49 16.28 -17.11
C ILE A 222 19.26 16.01 -17.96
N GLN A 223 18.07 16.00 -17.36
CA GLN A 223 16.82 15.78 -18.10
C GLN A 223 16.59 16.89 -19.13
N MET A 224 16.80 18.15 -18.76
CA MET A 224 16.70 19.29 -19.68
C MET A 224 17.65 19.13 -20.88
N TYR A 225 18.90 18.70 -20.67
CA TYR A 225 19.84 18.47 -21.77
C TYR A 225 19.41 17.32 -22.68
N LEU A 226 18.85 16.23 -22.13
CA LEU A 226 18.34 15.11 -22.92
C LEU A 226 17.17 15.52 -23.82
N GLU A 227 16.24 16.31 -23.29
CA GLU A 227 15.11 16.86 -24.05
C GLU A 227 15.58 17.77 -25.19
N GLN A 228 16.59 18.62 -24.93
CA GLN A 228 17.20 19.46 -25.97
C GLN A 228 17.98 18.66 -27.03
N ALA A 229 18.58 17.53 -26.65
CA ALA A 229 19.27 16.62 -27.55
C ALA A 229 18.33 15.75 -28.41
N GLY A 230 17.01 15.87 -28.22
CA GLY A 230 15.99 15.12 -28.98
C GLY A 230 15.79 13.67 -28.51
N GLY A 231 16.32 13.31 -27.34
CA GLY A 231 16.06 12.02 -26.72
C GLY A 231 14.86 12.11 -25.78
N SER A 232 13.66 11.73 -26.25
CA SER A 232 12.58 11.40 -25.32
C SER A 232 12.80 9.98 -24.79
N LEU A 233 12.85 9.81 -23.47
CA LEU A 233 12.54 8.52 -22.84
C LEU A 233 11.03 8.27 -22.89
#